data_AF-A0A7S3LZS1-F1
#
_entry.id   AF-A0A7S3LZS1-F1
#
_cell.length_a   1.000
_cell.length_b   1.000
_cell.length_c   1.000
_cell.angle_alpha   90.00
_cell.angle_beta   90.00
_cell.angle_gamma   90.00
#
_symmetry.space_group_name_H-M   'P 1'
#
loop_
_entity.id
_entity.type
_entity.pdbx_description
1 polymer ?
#
loop_
_entity_poly.entity_id
_entity_poly.type
_entity_poly.pdbx_seq_one_letter_code
_entity_poly.pdbx_strand_id
1 'polypeptide(L)'
;LPGATVIDDHTNVEYRPPYRFYLMREPTTDYSDASKFYKPLLVGKTFTVDMNMDGAACGCNLNFYLVDMPVSSAGKDGDHYCDAQCFPDMGCCAEFDMNEGNAN
;
A
#
# COMPACT_ATOMS: atom_id res chain seq x y z
N LEU A 1 -8.48 8.27 -5.68
CA LEU A 1 -7.65 7.95 -4.50
C LEU A 1 -7.17 9.29 -3.92
N PRO A 2 -7.56 9.72 -2.71
CA PRO A 2 -7.05 10.94 -2.12
C PRO A 2 -5.56 10.77 -1.91
N GLY A 3 -4.79 11.70 -2.45
CA GLY A 3 -3.33 11.58 -2.54
C GLY A 3 -2.82 10.84 -3.78
N ALA A 4 -3.66 10.25 -4.63
CA ALA A 4 -3.22 9.64 -5.89
C ALA A 4 -4.05 10.16 -7.08
N THR A 5 -3.37 10.84 -8.00
CA THR A 5 -3.98 11.35 -9.23
C THR A 5 -3.84 10.30 -10.31
N VAL A 6 -4.96 9.83 -10.86
CA VAL A 6 -4.95 8.97 -12.06
C VAL A 6 -4.65 9.87 -13.26
N ILE A 7 -3.60 9.51 -14.02
CA ILE A 7 -3.13 10.31 -15.16
C ILE A 7 -3.70 9.77 -16.48
N ASP A 8 -3.74 8.44 -16.65
CA ASP A 8 -4.37 7.77 -17.79
C ASP A 8 -5.07 6.49 -17.35
N ASP A 9 -6.30 6.24 -17.82
CA ASP A 9 -7.07 4.97 -17.76
C ASP A 9 -6.79 3.99 -16.59
N HIS A 10 -6.44 4.50 -15.40
CA HIS A 10 -5.94 3.78 -14.23
C HIS A 10 -4.60 3.02 -14.41
N THR A 11 -3.83 3.31 -15.46
CA THR A 11 -2.50 2.71 -15.72
C THR A 11 -1.36 3.51 -15.10
N ASN A 12 -1.43 4.85 -15.12
CA ASN A 12 -0.46 5.72 -14.48
C ASN A 12 -1.08 6.51 -13.32
N VAL A 13 -0.36 6.56 -12.21
CA VAL A 13 -0.78 7.23 -10.98
C VAL A 13 0.36 8.09 -10.44
N GLU A 14 0.07 9.36 -10.13
CA GLU A 14 0.98 10.24 -9.39
C GLU A 14 0.65 10.19 -7.89
N TYR A 15 1.64 9.89 -7.05
CA TYR A 15 1.48 9.79 -5.60
C TYR A 15 1.89 11.08 -4.88
N ARG A 16 1.01 11.57 -3.99
CA ARG A 16 1.18 12.74 -3.13
C ARG A 16 0.96 12.33 -1.66
N PRO A 17 1.35 13.14 -0.65
CA PRO A 17 0.98 12.84 0.74
C PRO A 17 -0.51 12.48 0.86
N PRO A 18 -0.88 11.43 1.62
CA PRO A 18 -0.13 10.80 2.72
C PRO A 18 0.82 9.62 2.38
N TYR A 19 1.24 9.43 1.12
CA TYR A 19 2.27 8.46 0.68
C TYR A 19 2.02 6.96 0.91
N ARG A 20 1.01 6.55 1.69
CA ARG A 20 0.55 5.16 1.81
C ARG A 20 -0.79 4.98 1.10
N PHE A 21 -0.84 3.98 0.23
CA PHE A 21 -2.01 3.68 -0.62
C PHE A 21 -2.33 2.20 -0.59
N TYR A 22 -3.61 1.89 -0.75
CA TYR A 22 -4.11 0.54 -0.72
C TYR A 22 -4.85 0.22 -2.02
N LEU A 23 -4.74 -1.03 -2.45
CA LEU A 23 -5.63 -1.55 -3.48
C LEU A 23 -7.01 -1.81 -2.85
N MET A 24 -8.04 -1.16 -3.37
CA MET A 24 -9.41 -1.22 -2.86
C MET A 24 -10.30 -2.06 -3.78
N ARG A 25 -11.35 -2.69 -3.22
CA ARG A 25 -12.31 -3.51 -3.99
C ARG A 25 -13.20 -2.70 -4.92
N GLU A 26 -13.38 -1.42 -4.62
CA GLU A 26 -14.16 -0.46 -5.39
C GLU A 26 -13.52 0.93 -5.27
N PRO A 27 -13.85 1.89 -6.15
CA PRO A 27 -13.37 3.27 -6.04
C PRO A 27 -13.85 3.93 -4.73
N THR A 28 -13.01 3.89 -3.70
CA THR A 28 -13.28 4.49 -2.39
C THR A 28 -11.99 4.96 -1.72
N THR A 29 -12.18 5.70 -0.65
CA THR A 29 -11.14 6.34 0.18
C THR A 29 -11.43 6.15 1.66
N ASP A 30 -12.47 5.37 1.96
CA ASP A 30 -12.84 4.99 3.30
C ASP A 30 -11.93 3.85 3.75
N TYR A 31 -10.82 4.23 4.39
CA TYR A 31 -9.85 3.29 4.94
C TYR A 31 -10.26 2.78 6.33
N SER A 32 -11.35 3.33 6.90
CA SER A 32 -11.90 2.90 8.18
C SER A 32 -12.81 1.68 8.05
N ASP A 33 -13.30 1.38 6.84
CA ASP A 33 -14.05 0.16 6.56
C ASP A 33 -13.14 -0.95 6.03
N ALA A 34 -12.78 -1.87 6.93
CA ALA A 34 -12.04 -3.10 6.67
C ALA A 34 -12.55 -3.93 5.47
N SER A 35 -13.83 -3.86 5.14
CA SER A 35 -14.42 -4.62 4.03
C SER A 35 -14.07 -4.08 2.63
N LYS A 36 -13.48 -2.87 2.57
CA LYS A 36 -13.14 -2.18 1.32
C LYS A 36 -11.77 -2.55 0.76
N PHE A 37 -10.87 -3.12 1.56
CA PHE A 37 -9.54 -3.54 1.12
C PHE A 37 -9.61 -4.77 0.19
N TYR A 38 -8.84 -4.74 -0.90
CA TYR A 38 -8.71 -5.89 -1.80
C TYR A 38 -7.70 -6.90 -1.22
N LYS A 39 -8.10 -8.17 -1.15
CA LYS A 39 -7.31 -9.26 -0.55
C LYS A 39 -7.11 -10.41 -1.52
N PRO A 40 -6.05 -10.40 -2.33
CA PRO A 40 -5.79 -11.49 -3.27
C PRO A 40 -5.17 -12.71 -2.55
N LEU A 41 -5.61 -13.91 -2.91
CA LEU A 41 -4.93 -15.15 -2.53
C LEU A 41 -3.83 -15.46 -3.55
N LEU A 42 -2.59 -15.11 -3.23
CA LEU A 42 -1.45 -15.20 -4.15
C LEU A 42 -0.62 -16.47 -4.03
N VAL A 43 -0.97 -17.40 -3.12
CA VAL A 43 -0.25 -18.67 -2.97
C VAL A 43 -0.28 -19.45 -4.30
N GLY A 44 0.90 -19.79 -4.81
CA GLY A 44 1.06 -20.46 -6.10
C GLY A 44 0.62 -19.62 -7.30
N LYS A 45 0.66 -18.29 -7.19
CA LYS A 45 0.38 -17.33 -8.28
C LYS A 45 1.60 -16.47 -8.55
N THR A 46 1.56 -15.75 -9.66
CA THR A 46 2.51 -14.69 -10.01
C THR A 46 1.77 -13.37 -10.04
N PHE A 47 2.35 -12.35 -9.42
CA PHE A 47 1.89 -10.97 -9.47
C PHE A 47 3.02 -10.13 -10.04
N THR A 48 2.71 -9.31 -11.05
CA THR A 48 3.69 -8.51 -11.78
C THR A 48 3.28 -7.06 -11.76
N VAL A 49 4.24 -6.18 -11.48
CA VAL A 49 4.11 -4.73 -11.57
C VAL A 49 5.29 -4.17 -12.32
N ASP A 50 5.03 -3.17 -13.17
CA ASP A 50 6.06 -2.35 -13.78
C ASP A 50 6.15 -1.06 -12.97
N MET A 51 7.34 -0.77 -12.45
CA MET A 51 7.58 0.41 -11.61
C MET A 51 8.60 1.32 -12.29
N ASN A 52 8.23 2.58 -12.52
CA ASN A 52 9.20 3.61 -12.86
C ASN A 52 9.78 4.19 -11.57
N MET A 53 11.07 3.96 -11.34
CA MET A 53 11.79 4.45 -10.15
C MET A 53 12.37 5.85 -10.34
N ASP A 54 12.33 6.42 -11.55
CA ASP A 54 12.93 7.71 -11.86
C ASP A 54 12.48 8.80 -10.88
N GLY A 55 13.45 9.50 -10.29
CA GLY A 55 13.22 10.54 -9.29
C GLY A 55 13.26 10.06 -7.84
N ALA A 56 13.23 8.74 -7.57
CA ALA A 56 13.52 8.20 -6.25
C ALA A 56 15.04 8.32 -5.97
N ALA A 57 15.44 9.37 -5.27
CA ALA A 57 16.83 9.67 -4.96
C ALA A 57 17.41 8.80 -3.83
N CYS A 58 18.71 8.91 -3.58
CA CYS A 58 19.36 8.27 -2.43
C CYS A 58 18.64 8.61 -1.11
N GLY A 59 18.35 7.57 -0.32
CA GLY A 59 17.61 7.69 0.95
C GLY A 59 16.09 7.65 0.81
N CYS A 60 15.55 7.71 -0.41
CA CYS A 60 14.15 7.37 -0.66
C CYS A 60 13.96 5.85 -0.63
N ASN A 61 12.78 5.42 -0.20
CA ASN A 61 12.31 4.04 -0.31
C ASN A 61 10.92 4.09 -0.94
N LEU A 62 10.84 3.81 -2.25
CA LEU A 62 9.59 3.54 -2.93
C LEU A 62 9.32 2.05 -2.72
N ASN A 63 8.19 1.73 -2.08
CA ASN A 63 7.85 0.35 -1.78
C ASN A 63 6.61 -0.12 -2.54
N PHE A 64 6.60 -1.41 -2.81
CA PHE A 64 5.41 -2.16 -3.21
C PHE A 64 5.45 -3.49 -2.45
N TYR A 65 4.50 -3.70 -1.56
CA TYR A 65 4.56 -4.77 -0.57
C TYR A 65 3.16 -5.25 -0.21
N LEU A 66 3.10 -6.40 0.45
CA LEU A 66 1.86 -7.01 0.91
C LEU A 66 1.89 -7.13 2.43
N VAL A 67 0.76 -6.86 3.05
CA VAL A 67 0.55 -7.04 4.49
C VAL A 67 -0.76 -7.79 4.74
N ASP A 68 -0.83 -8.57 5.81
CA ASP A 68 -2.03 -9.32 6.19
C ASP A 68 -3.06 -8.44 6.93
N MET A 69 -3.45 -7.34 6.26
CA MET A 69 -4.50 -6.43 6.70
C MET A 69 -5.92 -7.03 6.50
N PRO A 70 -6.95 -6.49 7.19
CA PRO A 70 -6.92 -5.46 8.21
C PRO A 70 -6.78 -6.06 9.61
N VAL A 71 -6.17 -5.30 10.52
CA VAL A 71 -6.29 -5.57 11.97
C VAL A 71 -7.69 -5.26 12.48
N SER A 72 -8.06 -5.81 13.63
CA SER A 72 -9.44 -5.72 14.17
C SER A 72 -9.89 -4.32 14.57
N SER A 73 -8.95 -3.40 14.82
CA SER A 73 -9.24 -2.03 15.28
C SER A 73 -8.40 -1.05 14.48
N ALA A 74 -9.00 0.07 14.09
CA ALA A 74 -8.27 1.11 13.36
C ALA A 74 -7.16 1.71 14.24
N GLY A 75 -5.99 1.90 13.64
CA GLY A 75 -4.82 2.51 14.28
C GLY A 75 -4.89 4.04 14.31
N LYS A 76 -3.79 4.65 14.71
CA LYS A 76 -3.62 6.11 14.87
C LYS A 76 -3.87 6.91 13.59
N ASP A 77 -3.71 6.29 12.42
CA ASP A 77 -3.93 6.92 11.11
C ASP A 77 -5.39 6.79 10.65
N GLY A 78 -6.27 6.20 11.46
CA GLY A 78 -7.69 5.99 11.15
C GLY A 78 -7.95 4.89 10.13
N ASP A 79 -6.92 4.13 9.75
CA ASP A 79 -6.97 2.96 8.90
C ASP A 79 -6.69 1.68 9.70
N HIS A 80 -6.88 0.52 9.06
CA HIS A 80 -6.61 -0.78 9.67
C HIS A 80 -5.22 -1.33 9.32
N TYR A 81 -4.24 -0.44 9.17
CA TYR A 81 -2.88 -0.79 8.77
C TYR A 81 -2.15 -1.64 9.81
N CYS A 82 -1.27 -2.50 9.33
CA CYS A 82 -0.32 -3.27 10.11
C CYS A 82 0.87 -3.66 9.22
N ASP A 83 2.00 -3.95 9.84
CA ASP A 83 3.20 -4.48 9.20
C ASP A 83 3.98 -5.38 10.19
N ALA A 84 5.15 -5.88 9.79
CA ALA A 84 5.99 -6.70 10.68
C ALA A 84 6.74 -5.88 11.74
N GLN A 85 6.72 -4.55 11.65
CA GLN A 85 7.40 -3.65 12.58
C GLN A 85 6.61 -3.52 13.88
N CYS A 86 5.30 -3.80 13.83
CA CYS A 86 4.41 -3.84 14.98
C CYS A 86 4.46 -2.53 15.78
N PHE A 87 4.45 -1.40 15.06
CA PHE A 87 4.49 -0.07 15.66
C PHE A 87 3.33 0.12 16.66
N PRO A 88 3.57 0.81 17.79
CA PRO A 88 2.49 1.18 18.71
C PRO A 88 1.37 1.91 17.98
N ASP A 89 0.14 1.55 18.33
CA ASP A 89 -1.09 2.17 17.81
C ASP A 89 -1.34 1.99 16.30
N MET A 90 -0.73 1.00 15.64
CA MET A 90 -1.09 0.60 14.27
C MET A 90 -1.64 -0.82 14.24
N GLY A 91 -0.76 -1.81 14.40
CA GLY A 91 -1.09 -3.21 14.27
C GLY A 91 0.16 -4.04 14.00
N CYS A 92 0.05 -5.37 14.12
CA CYS A 92 1.14 -6.31 13.89
C CYS A 92 0.60 -7.46 13.03
N CYS A 93 1.21 -7.70 11.87
CA CYS A 93 0.78 -8.75 10.95
C CYS A 93 1.93 -9.25 10.07
N ALA A 94 1.68 -10.32 9.32
CA ALA A 94 2.66 -10.80 8.35
C ALA A 94 2.86 -9.79 7.22
N GLU A 95 4.10 -9.64 6.79
CA GLU A 95 4.53 -8.72 5.74
C GLU A 95 5.34 -9.49 4.69
N PHE A 96 5.19 -9.11 3.43
CA PHE A 96 5.96 -9.62 2.31
C PHE A 96 6.38 -8.46 1.40
N ASP A 97 7.63 -8.03 1.57
CA ASP A 97 8.23 -6.93 0.83
C ASP A 97 8.65 -7.35 -0.57
N MET A 98 7.79 -7.08 -1.56
CA MET A 98 8.07 -7.42 -2.95
C MET A 98 9.11 -6.48 -3.55
N ASN A 99 9.06 -5.21 -3.17
CA ASN A 99 10.00 -4.18 -3.55
C ASN A 99 10.15 -3.15 -2.43
N GLU A 100 11.40 -2.85 -2.10
CA GLU A 100 11.83 -1.68 -1.34
C GLU A 100 13.09 -1.15 -2.01
N GLY A 101 13.03 0.05 -2.60
CA GLY A 101 14.17 0.57 -3.35
C GLY A 101 14.03 1.98 -3.87
N ASN A 102 15.04 2.40 -4.62
CA ASN A 102 15.08 3.68 -5.31
C ASN A 102 15.88 3.54 -6.62
N ALA A 103 16.10 4.64 -7.35
CA ALA A 103 16.76 4.62 -8.66
C ALA A 103 18.29 4.58 -8.62
N ASN A 104 18.93 4.52 -7.43
CA ASN A 104 20.36 4.68 -7.24
C ASN A 104 21.02 3.49 -6.53
#